data_AF-A0A955EYS8-F1
#
_entry.id   AF-A0A955EYS8-F1
#
_cell.length_a   1.000
_cell.length_b   1.000
_cell.length_c   1.000
_cell.angle_alpha   90.00
_cell.angle_beta   90.00
_cell.angle_gamma   90.00
#
_symmetry.space_group_name_H-M   'P 1'
#
loop_
_entity.id
_entity.type
_entity.pdbx_description
1 polymer ?
#
loop_
_entity_poly.entity_id
_entity_poly.type
_entity_poly.pdbx_seq_one_letter_code
_entity_poly.pdbx_strand_id
1 'polypeptide(L)'
;PVGRVGRLRRWSELHRTASTLLLFLALLLAAAPLVWGWRQIAAESRRREAVSDARQRARDAHAERTDLRTRATTLEQELRSLDKRVEPWAAVDDPGKRRLLAGRNELAALRRAANELGHAARFAADEALELAEGETDELEQERVEILRTVYLQAESDRDQSAMRTWSDELRSLGREDLLAGTGHLTLISQPAGASVVIRKWVPGVDGRLVLDETPAYTGATPIVDLELPLGSFVAHLEAPGYMTSNYPVLIERNQHWGHNSWHDGAFSSQNWTIKLPRIADVDSERWCLIHGGPFLGVTDQDATPEEGATEWFWEDAFLIERTETNYRRYGRFLDDADQRVLVWQSIVDEQPRYVPREGPPWKPLDTIASSEDQDLDGALKFAPFEKFLELPVTGVSQRDAVDFAAWESEHSEYLHQLPSARQWEKAARGVDGRPFPWGQIFRRSFAHGPADSSSKVTLDYEVGTMPSDESPYGVRDLAGGVREWCRDGPALQEEFVNPWLAGGDISSSCLNPIDFVVWPRIHRAFSDLYLSWGFRLVREATRKQAR
;
A
#
# COMPACT_ATOMS: atom_id res chain seq x y z
N PRO A 1 2.40 107.20 34.48
CA PRO A 1 3.48 106.28 34.92
C PRO A 1 3.05 104.87 35.40
N VAL A 2 1.77 104.50 35.41
CA VAL A 2 1.31 103.21 35.98
C VAL A 2 1.19 102.06 34.95
N GLY A 3 1.37 102.32 33.65
CA GLY A 3 1.16 101.31 32.58
C GLY A 3 2.39 100.56 32.03
N ARG A 4 3.61 100.82 32.54
CA ARG A 4 4.86 100.20 32.01
C ARG A 4 5.48 99.12 32.92
N VAL A 5 5.24 99.17 34.24
CA VAL A 5 5.85 98.22 35.19
C VAL A 5 5.18 96.83 35.15
N GLY A 6 3.87 96.77 34.85
CA GLY A 6 3.14 95.49 34.69
C GLY A 6 3.52 94.70 33.44
N ARG A 7 4.06 95.35 32.39
CA ARG A 7 4.49 94.68 31.15
C ARG A 7 5.87 94.02 31.27
N LEU A 8 6.79 94.61 32.02
CA LEU A 8 8.14 94.07 32.25
C LEU A 8 8.14 92.87 33.21
N ARG A 9 7.26 92.85 34.23
CA ARG A 9 7.07 91.67 35.09
C ARG A 9 6.47 90.47 34.34
N ARG A 10 5.48 90.69 33.47
CA ARG A 10 4.93 89.64 32.60
C ARG A 10 5.97 89.07 31.64
N TRP A 11 6.87 89.90 31.11
CA TRP A 11 7.95 89.45 30.21
C TRP A 11 9.01 88.61 30.93
N SER A 12 9.37 88.90 32.17
CA SER A 12 10.33 88.07 32.92
C SER A 12 9.73 86.75 33.40
N GLU A 13 8.43 86.73 33.73
CA GLU A 13 7.69 85.48 33.99
C GLU A 13 7.57 84.62 32.72
N LEU A 14 7.25 85.22 31.56
CA LEU A 14 7.22 84.53 30.27
C LEU A 14 8.60 83.98 29.85
N HIS A 15 9.69 84.70 30.12
CA HIS A 15 11.03 84.21 29.82
C HIS A 15 11.48 83.09 30.75
N ARG A 16 11.12 83.16 32.04
CA ARG A 16 11.38 82.07 32.98
C ARG A 16 10.61 80.82 32.60
N THR A 17 9.32 80.94 32.28
CA THR A 17 8.49 79.80 31.85
C THR A 17 8.97 79.22 30.51
N ALA A 18 9.36 80.05 29.54
CA ALA A 18 9.95 79.59 28.28
C ALA A 18 11.30 78.86 28.49
N SER A 19 12.13 79.34 29.42
CA SER A 19 13.42 78.72 29.75
C SER A 19 13.24 77.39 30.50
N THR A 20 12.29 77.30 31.43
CA THR A 20 11.94 76.01 32.05
C THR A 20 11.34 75.04 31.04
N LEU A 21 10.50 75.50 30.12
CA LEU A 21 9.96 74.67 29.04
C LEU A 21 11.07 74.11 28.12
N LEU A 22 12.06 74.93 27.75
CA LEU A 22 13.20 74.51 26.93
C LEU A 22 14.10 73.50 27.67
N LEU A 23 14.36 73.71 28.96
CA LEU A 23 15.08 72.74 29.81
C LEU A 23 14.31 71.43 29.95
N PHE A 24 12.99 71.48 30.09
CA PHE A 24 12.14 70.29 30.14
C PHE A 24 12.14 69.53 28.81
N LEU A 25 12.10 70.25 27.68
CA LEU A 25 12.19 69.66 26.35
C LEU A 25 13.56 69.01 26.11
N ALA A 26 14.65 69.66 26.53
CA ALA A 26 16.01 69.11 26.44
C ALA A 26 16.17 67.86 27.31
N LEU A 27 15.61 67.83 28.52
CA LEU A 27 15.58 66.64 29.38
C LEU A 27 14.74 65.51 28.78
N LEU A 28 13.58 65.81 28.19
CA LEU A 28 12.76 64.82 27.47
C LEU A 28 13.49 64.23 26.25
N LEU A 29 14.17 65.08 25.47
CA LEU A 29 14.97 64.64 24.33
C LEU A 29 16.20 63.81 24.75
N ALA A 30 16.83 64.13 25.88
CA ALA A 30 17.94 63.34 26.43
C ALA A 30 17.48 62.02 27.08
N ALA A 31 16.25 61.96 27.60
CA ALA A 31 15.66 60.75 28.17
C ALA A 31 15.09 59.79 27.12
N ALA A 32 14.69 60.28 25.95
CA ALA A 32 14.08 59.47 24.90
C ALA A 32 14.95 58.28 24.41
N PRO A 33 16.28 58.43 24.17
CA PRO A 33 17.15 57.31 23.81
C PRO A 33 17.29 56.27 24.94
N LEU A 34 17.28 56.71 26.20
CA LEU A 34 17.32 55.82 27.36
C LEU A 34 16.01 55.04 27.47
N VAL A 35 14.86 55.70 27.40
CA VAL A 35 13.54 55.05 27.43
C VAL A 35 13.37 54.09 26.24
N TRP A 36 13.88 54.45 25.07
CA TRP A 36 13.90 53.57 23.90
C TRP A 36 14.82 52.36 24.12
N GLY A 37 16.03 52.55 24.64
CA GLY A 37 16.95 51.46 25.00
C GLY A 37 16.38 50.52 26.06
N TRP A 38 15.75 51.04 27.11
CA TRP A 38 15.04 50.23 28.12
C TRP A 38 13.88 49.44 27.52
N ARG A 39 13.12 50.04 26.59
CA ARG A 39 12.06 49.35 25.85
C ARG A 39 12.59 48.22 24.97
N GLN A 40 13.74 48.43 24.31
CA GLN A 40 14.41 47.38 23.53
C GLN A 40 14.88 46.23 24.41
N ILE A 41 15.56 46.51 25.53
CA ILE A 41 16.00 45.50 26.50
C ILE A 41 14.80 44.71 27.07
N ALA A 42 13.71 45.41 27.43
CA ALA A 42 12.50 44.75 27.95
C ALA A 42 11.74 43.96 26.86
N ALA A 43 11.79 44.39 25.60
CA ALA A 43 11.24 43.62 24.49
C ALA A 43 12.07 42.36 24.23
N GLU A 44 13.40 42.47 24.27
CA GLU A 44 14.30 41.35 24.05
C GLU A 44 14.26 40.33 25.21
N SER A 45 14.14 40.79 26.45
CA SER A 45 13.94 39.91 27.60
C SER A 45 12.65 39.10 27.48
N ARG A 46 11.55 39.74 27.10
CA ARG A 46 10.26 39.04 26.88
C ARG A 46 10.33 38.06 25.72
N ARG A 47 11.07 38.39 24.67
CA ARG A 47 11.29 37.50 23.54
C ARG A 47 12.09 36.25 23.95
N ARG A 48 13.18 36.43 24.70
CA ARG A 48 13.98 35.30 25.22
C ARG A 48 13.18 34.38 26.13
N GLU A 49 12.32 34.95 26.97
CA GLU A 49 11.38 34.20 27.80
C GLU A 49 10.38 33.41 26.93
N ALA A 50 9.77 34.04 25.93
CA ALA A 50 8.85 33.37 25.00
C ALA A 50 9.51 32.24 24.19
N VAL A 51 10.77 32.42 23.74
CA VAL A 51 11.56 31.36 23.09
C VAL A 51 11.81 30.21 24.06
N SER A 52 12.19 30.50 25.31
CA SER A 52 12.42 29.49 26.34
C SER A 52 11.13 28.69 26.65
N ASP A 53 9.99 29.37 26.75
CA ASP A 53 8.70 28.75 27.01
C ASP A 53 8.24 27.87 25.84
N ALA A 54 8.43 28.32 24.61
CA ALA A 54 8.16 27.52 23.41
C ALA A 54 9.07 26.28 23.33
N ARG A 55 10.37 26.44 23.60
CA ARG A 55 11.34 25.33 23.65
C ARG A 55 10.98 24.32 24.75
N GLN A 56 10.54 24.79 25.92
CA GLN A 56 10.11 23.92 27.02
C GLN A 56 8.85 23.14 26.65
N ARG A 57 7.84 23.80 26.07
CA ARG A 57 6.63 23.12 25.58
C ARG A 57 6.94 22.04 24.54
N ALA A 58 7.88 22.32 23.62
CA ALA A 58 8.31 21.34 22.62
C ALA A 58 8.89 20.07 23.29
N ARG A 59 9.77 20.26 24.28
CA ARG A 59 10.41 19.16 25.03
C ARG A 59 9.41 18.39 25.88
N ASP A 60 8.50 19.07 26.56
CA ASP A 60 7.49 18.44 27.41
C ASP A 60 6.53 17.58 26.57
N ALA A 61 6.03 18.12 25.45
CA ALA A 61 5.19 17.35 24.52
C ALA A 61 5.94 16.15 23.93
N HIS A 62 7.22 16.31 23.60
CA HIS A 62 8.05 15.22 23.08
C HIS A 62 8.31 14.12 24.14
N ALA A 63 8.53 14.51 25.40
CA ALA A 63 8.73 13.57 26.50
C ALA A 63 7.44 12.79 26.82
N GLU A 64 6.31 13.48 26.91
CA GLU A 64 5.00 12.85 27.14
C GLU A 64 4.63 11.89 26.01
N ARG A 65 4.89 12.28 24.75
CA ARG A 65 4.74 11.39 23.59
C ARG A 65 5.54 10.10 23.77
N THR A 66 6.78 10.21 24.22
CA THR A 66 7.70 9.09 24.39
C THR A 66 7.18 8.11 25.48
N ASP A 67 6.58 8.62 26.55
CA ASP A 67 5.91 7.79 27.56
C ASP A 67 4.70 7.04 26.98
N LEU A 68 3.80 7.75 26.28
CA LEU A 68 2.63 7.13 25.65
C LEU A 68 3.03 6.02 24.66
N ARG A 69 4.12 6.21 23.92
CA ARG A 69 4.65 5.20 23.00
C ARG A 69 5.26 3.99 23.70
N THR A 70 5.95 4.20 24.82
CA THR A 70 6.47 3.11 25.65
C THR A 70 5.32 2.24 26.17
N ARG A 71 4.23 2.88 26.61
CA ARG A 71 3.00 2.20 27.04
C ARG A 71 2.33 1.46 25.88
N ALA A 72 2.21 2.10 24.71
CA ALA A 72 1.65 1.48 23.51
C ALA A 72 2.42 0.21 23.11
N THR A 73 3.75 0.27 23.11
CA THR A 73 4.63 -0.85 22.76
C THR A 73 4.46 -2.02 23.74
N THR A 74 4.38 -1.71 25.04
CA THR A 74 4.17 -2.71 26.10
C THR A 74 2.81 -3.39 25.93
N LEU A 75 1.76 -2.60 25.69
CA LEU A 75 0.41 -3.11 25.46
C LEU A 75 0.34 -3.98 24.20
N GLU A 76 1.01 -3.57 23.12
CA GLU A 76 1.06 -4.34 21.88
C GLU A 76 1.75 -5.71 22.06
N GLN A 77 2.81 -5.77 22.86
CA GLN A 77 3.44 -7.06 23.22
C GLN A 77 2.49 -7.94 24.05
N GLU A 78 1.76 -7.36 25.00
CA GLU A 78 0.75 -8.08 25.77
C GLU A 78 -0.35 -8.62 24.85
N LEU A 79 -0.90 -7.78 23.97
CA LEU A 79 -1.98 -8.17 23.05
C LEU A 79 -1.52 -9.24 22.07
N ARG A 80 -0.30 -9.15 21.54
CA ARG A 80 0.29 -10.21 20.71
C ARG A 80 0.35 -11.55 21.46
N SER A 81 0.76 -11.55 22.72
CA SER A 81 0.79 -12.76 23.54
C SER A 81 -0.60 -13.33 23.83
N LEU A 82 -1.61 -12.47 23.90
CA LEU A 82 -2.99 -12.84 24.15
C LEU A 82 -3.66 -13.38 22.88
N ASP A 83 -3.42 -12.73 21.74
CA ASP A 83 -3.93 -13.11 20.43
C ASP A 83 -3.53 -14.54 20.06
N LYS A 84 -2.28 -14.94 20.36
CA LYS A 84 -1.79 -16.33 20.19
C LYS A 84 -2.51 -17.37 21.05
N ARG A 85 -3.22 -16.96 22.11
CA ARG A 85 -3.90 -17.86 23.07
C ARG A 85 -5.42 -17.85 22.94
N VAL A 86 -5.97 -16.85 22.26
CA VAL A 86 -7.42 -16.68 22.09
C VAL A 86 -7.78 -17.22 20.73
N GLU A 87 -8.65 -18.22 20.69
CA GLU A 87 -9.13 -18.75 19.43
C GLU A 87 -9.82 -17.64 18.61
N PRO A 88 -9.56 -17.54 17.30
CA PRO A 88 -10.15 -16.49 16.45
C PRO A 88 -11.68 -16.43 16.55
N TRP A 89 -12.34 -17.59 16.69
CA TRP A 89 -13.80 -17.75 16.80
C TRP A 89 -14.33 -17.72 18.24
N ALA A 90 -13.51 -17.40 19.24
CA ALA A 90 -14.01 -17.24 20.60
C ALA A 90 -15.13 -16.18 20.66
N ALA A 91 -16.19 -16.47 21.43
CA ALA A 91 -17.33 -15.58 21.59
C ALA A 91 -16.87 -14.20 22.07
N VAL A 92 -17.56 -13.13 21.65
CA VAL A 92 -17.23 -11.75 22.04
C VAL A 92 -17.23 -11.57 23.57
N ASP A 93 -18.02 -12.38 24.28
CA ASP A 93 -18.11 -12.37 25.73
C ASP A 93 -17.00 -13.14 26.47
N ASP A 94 -16.17 -13.89 25.74
CA ASP A 94 -14.99 -14.55 26.28
C ASP A 94 -14.06 -13.50 26.93
N PRO A 95 -13.56 -13.73 28.16
CA PRO A 95 -12.68 -12.77 28.84
C PRO A 95 -11.42 -12.41 28.05
N GLY A 96 -10.83 -13.40 27.35
CA GLY A 96 -9.66 -13.20 26.48
C GLY A 96 -10.02 -12.34 25.27
N LYS A 97 -11.11 -12.67 24.57
CA LYS A 97 -11.60 -11.89 23.43
C LYS A 97 -11.96 -10.45 23.82
N ARG A 98 -12.65 -10.23 24.95
CA ARG A 98 -12.96 -8.89 25.46
C ARG A 98 -11.71 -8.08 25.77
N ARG A 99 -10.74 -8.66 26.48
CA ARG A 99 -9.46 -7.99 26.80
C ARG A 99 -8.69 -7.63 25.53
N LEU A 100 -8.67 -8.53 24.54
CA LEU A 100 -8.04 -8.32 23.25
C LEU A 100 -8.67 -7.13 22.50
N LEU A 101 -10.00 -7.11 22.36
CA LEU A 101 -10.73 -6.02 21.70
C LEU A 101 -10.56 -4.68 22.43
N ALA A 102 -10.72 -4.67 23.76
CA ALA A 102 -10.53 -3.47 24.57
C ALA A 102 -9.09 -2.95 24.48
N GLY A 103 -8.11 -3.85 24.50
CA GLY A 103 -6.71 -3.49 24.35
C GLY A 103 -6.37 -2.95 22.96
N ARG A 104 -6.96 -3.48 21.88
CA ARG A 104 -6.80 -2.91 20.53
C ARG A 104 -7.32 -1.47 20.46
N ASN A 105 -8.46 -1.18 21.11
CA ASN A 105 -8.99 0.18 21.20
C ASN A 105 -8.09 1.11 22.03
N GLU A 106 -7.56 0.63 23.16
CA GLU A 106 -6.62 1.37 24.00
C GLU A 106 -5.31 1.66 23.25
N LEU A 107 -4.76 0.67 22.54
CA LEU A 107 -3.56 0.80 21.71
C LEU A 107 -3.79 1.87 20.63
N ALA A 108 -4.92 1.82 19.93
CA ALA A 108 -5.28 2.83 18.94
C ALA A 108 -5.39 4.24 19.55
N ALA A 109 -5.95 4.37 20.76
CA ALA A 109 -6.03 5.64 21.47
C ALA A 109 -4.66 6.19 21.89
N LEU A 110 -3.78 5.33 22.44
CA LEU A 110 -2.41 5.70 22.80
C LEU A 110 -1.61 6.18 21.57
N ARG A 111 -1.74 5.47 20.44
CA ARG A 111 -1.08 5.84 19.18
C ARG A 111 -1.57 7.21 18.67
N ARG A 112 -2.89 7.47 18.71
CA ARG A 112 -3.46 8.78 18.33
C ARG A 112 -2.94 9.91 19.22
N ALA A 113 -3.03 9.75 20.54
CA ALA A 113 -2.55 10.77 21.48
C ALA A 113 -1.04 11.05 21.32
N ALA A 114 -0.24 10.01 21.11
CA ALA A 114 1.18 10.17 20.83
C ALA A 114 1.46 10.89 19.49
N ASN A 115 0.61 10.72 18.48
CA ASN A 115 0.73 11.46 17.22
C ASN A 115 0.39 12.94 17.40
N GLU A 116 -0.70 13.24 18.12
CA GLU A 116 -1.09 14.62 18.47
C GLU A 116 0.02 15.36 19.22
N LEU A 117 0.65 14.71 20.20
CA LEU A 117 1.81 15.27 20.91
C LEU A 117 3.05 15.44 20.01
N GLY A 118 3.22 14.61 18.99
CA GLY A 118 4.26 14.78 17.97
C GLY A 118 4.06 16.08 17.18
N HIS A 119 2.84 16.35 16.73
CA HIS A 119 2.49 17.62 16.10
C HIS A 119 2.68 18.79 17.07
N ALA A 120 2.23 18.68 18.32
CA ALA A 120 2.37 19.72 19.33
C ALA A 120 3.83 20.07 19.62
N ALA A 121 4.70 19.06 19.77
CA ALA A 121 6.13 19.24 19.96
C ALA A 121 6.77 20.01 18.80
N ARG A 122 6.39 19.66 17.57
CA ARG A 122 6.82 20.35 16.34
C ARG A 122 6.34 21.80 16.29
N PHE A 123 5.04 22.06 16.49
CA PHE A 123 4.49 23.42 16.47
C PHE A 123 5.19 24.33 17.48
N ALA A 124 5.48 23.83 18.68
CA ALA A 124 6.21 24.58 19.69
C ALA A 124 7.68 24.83 19.31
N ALA A 125 8.33 23.88 18.61
CA ALA A 125 9.68 24.06 18.10
C ALA A 125 9.75 25.10 16.96
N ASP A 126 8.77 25.10 16.04
CA ASP A 126 8.61 26.13 15.00
C ASP A 126 8.40 27.51 15.63
N GLU A 127 7.52 27.61 16.62
CA GLU A 127 7.25 28.86 17.35
C GLU A 127 8.52 29.41 18.02
N ALA A 128 9.33 28.53 18.63
CA ALA A 128 10.61 28.93 19.23
C ALA A 128 11.58 29.53 18.20
N LEU A 129 11.62 28.97 16.98
CA LEU A 129 12.43 29.48 15.88
C LEU A 129 11.92 30.80 15.34
N GLU A 130 10.60 30.93 15.13
CA GLU A 130 9.97 32.16 14.64
C GLU A 130 10.18 33.34 15.60
N LEU A 131 10.22 33.06 16.91
CA LEU A 131 10.46 34.04 17.96
C LEU A 131 11.95 34.38 18.15
N ALA A 132 12.88 33.56 17.65
CA ALA A 132 14.30 33.76 17.87
C ALA A 132 14.88 34.86 16.95
N GLU A 133 15.73 35.72 17.51
CA GLU A 133 16.55 36.67 16.74
C GLU A 133 18.03 36.32 16.97
N GLY A 134 18.79 36.06 15.90
CA GLY A 134 20.22 35.76 15.97
C GLY A 134 20.56 34.30 15.63
N GLU A 135 21.41 33.68 16.44
CA GLU A 135 21.91 32.32 16.22
C GLU A 135 20.84 31.28 16.61
N THR A 136 20.33 30.54 15.62
CA THR A 136 19.23 29.59 15.77
C THR A 136 19.66 28.13 15.67
N ASP A 137 20.97 27.86 15.54
CA ASP A 137 21.51 26.53 15.25
C ASP A 137 21.07 25.47 16.27
N GLU A 138 21.05 25.78 17.57
CA GLU A 138 20.56 24.85 18.60
C GLU A 138 19.06 24.55 18.46
N LEU A 139 18.25 25.56 18.12
CA LEU A 139 16.81 25.40 17.98
C LEU A 139 16.46 24.57 16.75
N GLU A 140 17.18 24.78 15.65
CA GLU A 140 17.06 23.95 14.46
C GLU A 140 17.49 22.51 14.74
N GLN A 141 18.59 22.29 15.48
CA GLN A 141 19.02 20.95 15.87
C GLN A 141 17.96 20.23 16.71
N GLU A 142 17.36 20.90 17.69
CA GLU A 142 16.30 20.31 18.52
C GLU A 142 15.05 19.97 17.71
N ARG A 143 14.61 20.89 16.86
CA ARG A 143 13.48 20.66 15.97
C ARG A 143 13.71 19.46 15.06
N VAL A 144 14.90 19.38 14.46
CA VAL A 144 15.27 18.27 13.60
C VAL A 144 15.28 16.94 14.37
N GLU A 145 15.78 16.91 15.60
CA GLU A 145 15.80 15.68 16.40
C GLU A 145 14.38 15.21 16.75
N ILE A 146 13.47 16.16 17.04
CA ILE A 146 12.04 15.86 17.22
C ILE A 146 11.47 15.25 15.93
N LEU A 147 11.69 15.89 14.78
CA LEU A 147 11.22 15.42 13.46
C LEU A 147 11.75 14.04 13.11
N ARG A 148 13.05 13.81 13.33
CA ARG A 148 13.69 12.51 13.13
C ARG A 148 13.06 11.43 14.00
N THR A 149 12.81 11.73 15.26
CA THR A 149 12.22 10.77 16.21
C THR A 149 10.75 10.48 15.90
N VAL A 150 9.96 11.46 15.42
CA VAL A 150 8.59 11.19 14.96
C VAL A 150 8.58 10.38 13.67
N TYR A 151 9.50 10.65 12.76
CA TYR A 151 9.63 9.91 11.51
C TYR A 151 10.07 8.45 11.73
N LEU A 152 11.16 8.21 12.46
CA LEU A 152 11.64 6.84 12.74
C LEU A 152 10.60 6.00 13.48
N GLN A 153 9.79 6.63 14.34
CA GLN A 153 8.69 5.95 15.00
C GLN A 153 7.57 5.60 14.01
N ALA A 154 7.16 6.54 13.16
CA ALA A 154 6.16 6.27 12.14
C ALA A 154 6.60 5.15 11.19
N GLU A 155 7.90 5.11 10.84
CA GLU A 155 8.52 4.03 10.08
C GLU A 155 8.43 2.69 10.82
N SER A 156 8.76 2.66 12.12
CA SER A 156 8.65 1.45 12.95
C SER A 156 7.20 0.96 13.10
N ASP A 157 6.24 1.87 13.19
CA ASP A 157 4.82 1.54 13.33
C ASP A 157 4.14 1.19 12.00
N ARG A 158 4.84 1.38 10.87
CA ARG A 158 4.29 1.33 9.51
C ARG A 158 3.09 2.26 9.32
N ASP A 159 3.08 3.39 10.02
CA ASP A 159 2.04 4.42 9.87
C ASP A 159 2.32 5.24 8.61
N GLN A 160 1.76 4.79 7.48
CA GLN A 160 1.97 5.41 6.17
C GLN A 160 1.59 6.89 6.13
N SER A 161 0.53 7.27 6.85
CA SER A 161 0.06 8.66 6.91
C SER A 161 1.09 9.53 7.63
N ALA A 162 1.50 9.12 8.83
CA ALA A 162 2.52 9.82 9.60
C ALA A 162 3.88 9.85 8.88
N MET A 163 4.30 8.74 8.27
CA MET A 163 5.54 8.69 7.48
C MET A 163 5.53 9.72 6.34
N ARG A 164 4.42 9.84 5.60
CA ARG A 164 4.27 10.85 4.54
C ARG A 164 4.43 12.25 5.11
N THR A 165 3.63 12.61 6.12
CA THR A 165 3.68 13.93 6.77
C THR A 165 5.10 14.29 7.23
N TRP A 166 5.74 13.43 8.02
CA TRP A 166 7.06 13.71 8.58
C TRP A 166 8.17 13.70 7.53
N SER A 167 8.04 12.88 6.48
CA SER A 167 9.01 12.86 5.39
C SER A 167 8.96 14.14 4.53
N ASP A 168 7.78 14.68 4.27
CA ASP A 168 7.61 15.92 3.51
C ASP A 168 8.16 17.12 4.29
N GLU A 169 7.96 17.12 5.61
CA GLU A 169 8.55 18.13 6.47
C GLU A 169 10.09 18.05 6.47
N LEU A 170 10.68 16.87 6.67
CA LEU A 170 12.14 16.72 6.60
C LEU A 170 12.71 17.15 5.23
N ARG A 171 12.03 16.85 4.12
CA ARG A 171 12.39 17.35 2.79
C ARG A 171 12.33 18.87 2.69
N SER A 172 11.28 19.49 3.24
CA SER A 172 11.11 20.95 3.24
C SER A 172 12.26 21.68 3.96
N LEU A 173 12.93 21.01 4.90
CA LEU A 173 14.09 21.50 5.63
C LEU A 173 15.43 21.12 4.98
N GLY A 174 15.40 20.47 3.82
CA GLY A 174 16.59 19.94 3.16
C GLY A 174 17.28 18.82 3.95
N ARG A 175 16.55 18.13 4.85
CA ARG A 175 17.06 17.07 5.73
C ARG A 175 16.72 15.66 5.21
N GLU A 176 16.83 15.48 3.90
CA GLU A 176 16.65 14.18 3.23
C GLU A 176 17.67 13.14 3.70
N ASP A 177 18.83 13.59 4.20
CA ASP A 177 19.87 12.77 4.83
C ASP A 177 19.32 11.93 6.01
N LEU A 178 18.30 12.44 6.71
CA LEU A 178 17.70 11.76 7.86
C LEU A 178 16.66 10.71 7.47
N LEU A 179 16.15 10.78 6.25
CA LEU A 179 15.29 9.74 5.66
C LEU A 179 16.13 8.56 5.17
N ALA A 180 17.38 8.82 4.77
CA ALA A 180 18.28 7.80 4.31
C ALA A 180 18.59 6.75 5.40
N GLY A 181 18.76 5.51 4.98
CA GLY A 181 19.11 4.39 5.82
C GLY A 181 19.54 3.22 4.95
N THR A 182 20.03 2.17 5.58
CA THR A 182 20.41 0.95 4.89
C THR A 182 19.80 -0.28 5.55
N GLY A 183 19.73 -1.34 4.77
CA GLY A 183 19.42 -2.69 5.20
C GLY A 183 20.26 -3.67 4.38
N HIS A 184 20.16 -4.95 4.69
CA HIS A 184 21.03 -5.98 4.14
C HIS A 184 20.24 -6.98 3.30
N LEU A 185 20.89 -7.62 2.33
CA LEU A 185 20.28 -8.57 1.43
C LEU A 185 21.14 -9.84 1.30
N THR A 186 20.52 -11.01 1.49
CA THR A 186 21.13 -12.30 1.17
C THR A 186 20.23 -13.07 0.19
N LEU A 187 20.75 -13.40 -0.98
CA LEU A 187 20.05 -14.17 -2.01
C LEU A 187 20.79 -15.46 -2.33
N ILE A 188 20.08 -16.58 -2.21
CA ILE A 188 20.56 -17.91 -2.58
C ILE A 188 19.58 -18.47 -3.60
N SER A 189 20.08 -19.03 -4.70
CA SER A 189 19.24 -19.63 -5.75
C SER A 189 19.60 -21.09 -6.03
N GLN A 190 18.64 -21.77 -6.63
CA GLN A 190 18.78 -23.08 -7.26
C GLN A 190 18.29 -22.95 -8.72
N PRO A 191 19.17 -23.11 -9.73
CA PRO A 191 20.59 -23.48 -9.63
C PRO A 191 21.42 -22.37 -8.95
N ALA A 192 22.54 -22.76 -8.34
CA ALA A 192 23.52 -21.81 -7.83
C ALA A 192 24.23 -21.10 -8.98
N GLY A 193 24.76 -19.90 -8.74
CA GLY A 193 25.47 -19.13 -9.76
C GLY A 193 24.55 -18.46 -10.79
N ALA A 194 23.27 -18.25 -10.46
CA ALA A 194 22.39 -17.46 -11.31
C ALA A 194 22.91 -16.02 -11.38
N SER A 195 22.98 -15.45 -12.58
CA SER A 195 23.29 -14.03 -12.78
C SER A 195 22.19 -13.19 -12.13
N VAL A 196 22.58 -12.12 -11.43
CA VAL A 196 21.66 -11.23 -10.73
C VAL A 196 21.95 -9.79 -11.10
N VAL A 197 20.91 -9.07 -11.52
CA VAL A 197 20.92 -7.61 -11.62
C VAL A 197 19.84 -7.04 -10.71
N ILE A 198 20.23 -6.24 -9.73
CA ILE A 198 19.30 -5.62 -8.77
C ILE A 198 19.08 -4.17 -9.17
N ARG A 199 17.82 -3.79 -9.35
CA ARG A 199 17.40 -2.41 -9.65
C ARG A 199 16.37 -1.93 -8.65
N LYS A 200 16.44 -0.63 -8.34
CA LYS A 200 15.48 0.03 -7.45
C LYS A 200 14.23 0.42 -8.24
N TRP A 201 13.06 0.25 -7.64
CA TRP A 201 11.84 0.89 -8.13
C TRP A 201 11.84 2.36 -7.75
N VAL A 202 11.68 3.24 -8.73
CA VAL A 202 11.62 4.69 -8.57
C VAL A 202 10.33 5.25 -9.17
N PRO A 203 9.78 6.34 -8.63
CA PRO A 203 8.62 6.99 -9.23
C PRO A 203 8.93 7.50 -10.64
N GLY A 204 8.13 7.06 -11.61
CA GLY A 204 8.14 7.54 -12.99
C GLY A 204 7.27 8.80 -13.16
N VAL A 205 7.46 9.48 -14.29
CA VAL A 205 6.79 10.75 -14.61
C VAL A 205 5.26 10.64 -14.74
N ASP A 206 4.76 9.45 -15.10
CA ASP A 206 3.34 9.17 -15.30
C ASP A 206 2.65 8.62 -14.04
N GLY A 207 3.40 8.45 -12.95
CA GLY A 207 2.92 7.89 -11.68
C GLY A 207 3.10 6.38 -11.54
N ARG A 208 3.65 5.68 -12.55
CA ARG A 208 4.08 4.28 -12.42
C ARG A 208 5.42 4.20 -11.72
N LEU A 209 5.68 3.09 -11.05
CA LEU A 209 7.04 2.73 -10.64
C LEU A 209 7.79 2.18 -11.85
N VAL A 210 8.99 2.72 -12.09
CA VAL A 210 9.92 2.27 -13.12
C VAL A 210 11.21 1.79 -12.47
N LEU A 211 11.96 0.94 -13.17
CA LEU A 211 13.27 0.50 -12.68
C LEU A 211 14.31 1.56 -12.97
N ASP A 212 15.12 1.88 -11.96
CA ASP A 212 16.30 2.72 -12.13
C ASP A 212 17.22 2.13 -13.22
N GLU A 213 17.65 2.98 -14.16
CA GLU A 213 18.58 2.60 -15.22
C GLU A 213 19.91 2.12 -14.65
N THR A 214 20.33 2.71 -13.52
CA THR A 214 21.56 2.34 -12.83
C THR A 214 21.27 1.17 -11.87
N PRO A 215 21.87 -0.01 -12.09
CA PRO A 215 21.68 -1.14 -11.18
C PRO A 215 22.33 -0.82 -9.83
N ALA A 216 21.63 -1.13 -8.74
CA ALA A 216 22.16 -1.08 -7.39
C ALA A 216 23.22 -2.17 -7.15
N TYR A 217 23.11 -3.29 -7.87
CA TYR A 217 24.07 -4.38 -7.84
C TYR A 217 24.03 -5.21 -9.12
N THR A 218 25.18 -5.76 -9.51
CA THR A 218 25.29 -6.77 -10.58
C THR A 218 26.30 -7.83 -10.15
N GLY A 219 25.92 -9.10 -10.25
CA GLY A 219 26.76 -10.22 -9.81
C GLY A 219 26.08 -11.56 -10.04
N ALA A 220 26.31 -12.53 -9.15
CA ALA A 220 25.69 -13.84 -9.23
C ALA A 220 25.42 -14.40 -7.82
N THR A 221 24.47 -15.34 -7.71
CA THR A 221 24.19 -16.02 -6.44
C THR A 221 25.30 -17.03 -6.05
N PRO A 222 25.57 -17.23 -4.75
CA PRO A 222 24.93 -16.58 -3.61
C PRO A 222 25.44 -15.14 -3.42
N ILE A 223 24.51 -14.24 -3.13
CA ILE A 223 24.80 -12.90 -2.61
C ILE A 223 24.62 -12.99 -1.09
N VAL A 224 25.63 -12.56 -0.33
CA VAL A 224 25.62 -12.63 1.13
C VAL A 224 25.84 -11.24 1.68
N ASP A 225 24.91 -10.80 2.53
CA ASP A 225 25.04 -9.59 3.34
C ASP A 225 25.33 -8.31 2.53
N LEU A 226 24.67 -8.18 1.38
CA LEU A 226 24.78 -6.99 0.53
C LEU A 226 24.03 -5.83 1.17
N GLU A 227 24.74 -4.78 1.57
CA GLU A 227 24.13 -3.54 2.05
C GLU A 227 23.49 -2.76 0.89
N LEU A 228 22.23 -2.37 1.06
CA LEU A 228 21.45 -1.60 0.10
C LEU A 228 20.75 -0.43 0.81
N PRO A 229 20.51 0.70 0.11
CA PRO A 229 19.69 1.77 0.66
C PRO A 229 18.23 1.32 0.79
N LEU A 230 17.47 2.01 1.65
CA LEU A 230 16.04 1.70 1.83
C LEU A 230 15.26 1.79 0.51
N GLY A 231 14.29 0.90 0.36
CA GLY A 231 13.31 0.96 -0.72
C GLY A 231 12.92 -0.39 -1.29
N SER A 232 12.10 -0.32 -2.34
CA SER A 232 11.64 -1.47 -3.11
C SER A 232 12.59 -1.71 -4.28
N PHE A 233 12.99 -2.96 -4.48
CA PHE A 233 13.90 -3.40 -5.53
C PHE A 233 13.31 -4.62 -6.25
N VAL A 234 13.87 -4.92 -7.40
CA VAL A 234 13.72 -6.22 -8.06
C VAL A 234 15.10 -6.78 -8.34
N ALA A 235 15.32 -8.02 -7.93
CA ALA A 235 16.45 -8.82 -8.37
C ALA A 235 16.01 -9.60 -9.61
N HIS A 236 16.60 -9.29 -10.76
CA HIS A 236 16.40 -10.03 -11.99
C HIS A 236 17.40 -11.17 -12.05
N LEU A 237 16.91 -12.42 -12.06
CA LEU A 237 17.73 -13.63 -12.04
C LEU A 237 17.69 -14.35 -13.39
N GLU A 238 18.87 -14.76 -13.86
CA GLU A 238 19.02 -15.56 -15.07
C GLU A 238 19.98 -16.73 -14.83
N ALA A 239 19.60 -17.92 -15.31
CA ALA A 239 20.48 -19.09 -15.32
C ALA A 239 20.26 -19.91 -16.60
N PRO A 240 21.31 -20.44 -17.25
CA PRO A 240 21.17 -21.21 -18.49
C PRO A 240 20.23 -22.41 -18.36
N GLY A 241 19.19 -22.47 -19.21
CA GLY A 241 18.20 -23.55 -19.19
C GLY A 241 17.07 -23.38 -18.16
N TYR A 242 17.06 -22.27 -17.43
CA TYR A 242 16.05 -21.93 -16.43
C TYR A 242 15.24 -20.70 -16.84
N MET A 243 14.04 -20.58 -16.28
CA MET A 243 13.18 -19.43 -16.49
C MET A 243 13.83 -18.17 -15.90
N THR A 244 13.91 -17.10 -16.69
CA THR A 244 14.25 -15.77 -16.21
C THR A 244 13.20 -15.31 -15.21
N SER A 245 13.62 -14.68 -14.11
CA SER A 245 12.68 -14.37 -13.04
C SER A 245 12.95 -13.04 -12.35
N ASN A 246 11.87 -12.34 -12.02
CA ASN A 246 11.87 -11.14 -11.21
C ASN A 246 11.57 -11.52 -9.75
N TYR A 247 12.49 -11.21 -8.85
CA TYR A 247 12.35 -11.41 -7.40
C TYR A 247 12.24 -10.06 -6.70
N PRO A 248 11.04 -9.61 -6.32
CA PRO A 248 10.85 -8.36 -5.57
C PRO A 248 11.50 -8.44 -4.19
N VAL A 249 12.11 -7.34 -3.78
CA VAL A 249 12.83 -7.20 -2.51
C VAL A 249 12.42 -5.88 -1.86
N LEU A 250 12.09 -5.90 -0.56
CA LEU A 250 11.91 -4.68 0.22
C LEU A 250 13.05 -4.55 1.23
N ILE A 251 13.83 -3.47 1.12
CA ILE A 251 14.89 -3.15 2.07
C ILE A 251 14.37 -2.09 3.04
N GLU A 252 14.28 -2.48 4.32
CA GLU A 252 13.89 -1.62 5.43
C GLU A 252 15.08 -1.36 6.35
N ARG A 253 14.98 -0.30 7.15
CA ARG A 253 16.07 0.19 7.98
C ARG A 253 16.53 -0.85 8.99
N ASN A 254 17.82 -1.12 9.02
CA ASN A 254 18.47 -2.09 9.91
C ASN A 254 17.84 -3.50 9.84
N GLN A 255 17.12 -3.80 8.77
CA GLN A 255 16.60 -5.13 8.53
C GLN A 255 17.48 -5.86 7.53
N HIS A 256 17.36 -7.18 7.54
CA HIS A 256 18.03 -8.04 6.58
C HIS A 256 16.95 -8.81 5.81
N TRP A 257 16.96 -8.72 4.49
CA TRP A 257 16.12 -9.51 3.61
C TRP A 257 16.87 -10.78 3.20
N GLY A 258 16.40 -11.97 3.58
CA GLY A 258 16.98 -13.24 3.14
C GLY A 258 17.04 -14.35 4.18
N HIS A 259 17.88 -15.35 3.88
CA HIS A 259 17.92 -16.69 4.49
C HIS A 259 17.99 -16.75 6.04
N ASN A 260 18.38 -15.66 6.71
CA ASN A 260 18.62 -15.64 8.16
C ASN A 260 17.83 -14.59 8.94
N SER A 261 16.86 -13.91 8.33
CA SER A 261 16.46 -12.60 8.83
C SER A 261 14.97 -12.31 8.74
N TRP A 262 14.15 -13.31 9.07
CA TRP A 262 12.76 -13.07 9.39
C TRP A 262 12.47 -13.38 10.86
N HIS A 263 12.04 -12.35 11.59
CA HIS A 263 11.80 -12.35 13.03
C HIS A 263 10.51 -13.12 13.36
N ASP A 264 10.45 -13.64 14.59
CA ASP A 264 9.26 -14.13 15.27
C ASP A 264 8.87 -15.62 15.19
N GLY A 265 9.83 -16.50 14.85
CA GLY A 265 9.79 -17.92 15.26
C GLY A 265 8.59 -18.75 14.81
N ALA A 266 7.74 -18.23 13.91
CA ALA A 266 6.49 -18.86 13.50
C ALA A 266 6.61 -19.67 12.19
N PHE A 267 7.70 -19.51 11.44
CA PHE A 267 7.98 -20.31 10.24
C PHE A 267 9.49 -20.54 10.15
N SER A 268 9.93 -21.81 10.04
CA SER A 268 11.36 -22.09 10.03
C SER A 268 12.00 -21.53 8.76
N SER A 269 13.02 -20.69 8.94
CA SER A 269 13.92 -20.14 7.90
C SER A 269 14.73 -21.19 7.12
N GLN A 270 14.48 -22.48 7.32
CA GLN A 270 15.36 -23.56 6.86
C GLN A 270 15.46 -23.71 5.34
N ASN A 271 14.66 -23.02 4.51
CA ASN A 271 14.67 -23.21 3.05
C ASN A 271 14.33 -21.96 2.22
N TRP A 272 14.70 -20.73 2.64
CA TRP A 272 14.51 -19.56 1.76
C TRP A 272 15.57 -19.54 0.64
N THR A 273 15.38 -20.41 -0.35
CA THR A 273 16.17 -20.52 -1.57
C THR A 273 15.28 -20.24 -2.77
N ILE A 274 15.72 -19.35 -3.65
CA ILE A 274 15.03 -19.01 -4.90
C ILE A 274 15.17 -20.20 -5.87
N LYS A 275 14.09 -20.96 -6.06
CA LYS A 275 14.08 -22.09 -6.99
C LYS A 275 13.61 -21.63 -8.36
N LEU A 276 14.51 -21.61 -9.34
CA LEU A 276 14.18 -21.33 -10.72
C LEU A 276 13.71 -22.63 -11.39
N PRO A 277 12.52 -22.66 -12.01
CA PRO A 277 12.07 -23.80 -12.80
C PRO A 277 12.84 -23.84 -14.13
N ARG A 278 12.97 -25.03 -14.71
CA ARG A 278 13.55 -25.17 -16.06
C ARG A 278 12.59 -24.56 -17.07
N ILE A 279 13.14 -23.89 -18.09
CA ILE A 279 12.33 -23.27 -19.15
C ILE A 279 11.50 -24.31 -19.94
N ALA A 280 11.98 -25.55 -20.00
CA ALA A 280 11.26 -26.65 -20.67
C ALA A 280 10.02 -27.15 -19.91
N ASP A 281 9.91 -26.86 -18.61
CA ASP A 281 8.81 -27.34 -17.74
C ASP A 281 7.70 -26.28 -17.56
N VAL A 282 7.95 -25.04 -17.99
CA VAL A 282 7.04 -23.91 -17.79
C VAL A 282 6.91 -23.11 -19.08
N ASP A 283 5.70 -23.06 -19.62
CA ASP A 283 5.32 -22.09 -20.65
C ASP A 283 5.34 -20.69 -20.04
N SER A 284 6.40 -19.93 -20.32
CA SER A 284 6.62 -18.59 -19.79
C SER A 284 5.70 -17.54 -20.39
N GLU A 285 5.02 -17.81 -21.51
CA GLU A 285 4.01 -16.89 -22.04
C GLU A 285 2.76 -16.96 -21.17
N ARG A 286 2.37 -18.17 -20.75
CA ARG A 286 1.18 -18.40 -19.91
C ARG A 286 1.43 -18.21 -18.41
N TRP A 287 2.60 -18.57 -17.88
CA TRP A 287 2.81 -18.64 -16.43
C TRP A 287 3.82 -17.62 -15.92
N CYS A 288 3.53 -17.01 -14.78
CA CYS A 288 4.44 -16.18 -14.00
C CYS A 288 4.84 -16.91 -12.71
N LEU A 289 6.14 -16.91 -12.39
CA LEU A 289 6.65 -17.45 -11.14
C LEU A 289 6.53 -16.43 -10.01
N ILE A 290 5.76 -16.79 -8.98
CA ILE A 290 5.69 -16.05 -7.73
C ILE A 290 6.61 -16.75 -6.73
N HIS A 291 7.65 -16.05 -6.29
CA HIS A 291 8.64 -16.63 -5.39
C HIS A 291 8.14 -16.79 -3.96
N GLY A 292 8.58 -17.86 -3.32
CA GLY A 292 8.35 -18.08 -1.90
C GLY A 292 9.04 -17.00 -1.05
N GLY A 293 8.34 -16.51 -0.02
CA GLY A 293 8.86 -15.48 0.87
C GLY A 293 7.80 -14.58 1.49
N PRO A 294 8.24 -13.64 2.34
CA PRO A 294 7.38 -12.68 3.00
C PRO A 294 6.89 -11.62 2.02
N PHE A 295 5.68 -11.12 2.24
CA PHE A 295 5.12 -9.97 1.54
C PHE A 295 4.21 -9.16 2.47
N LEU A 296 4.08 -7.86 2.22
CA LEU A 296 3.12 -6.99 2.92
C LEU A 296 1.73 -7.16 2.31
N GLY A 297 0.83 -7.80 3.05
CA GLY A 297 -0.57 -7.99 2.69
C GLY A 297 -1.51 -7.12 3.52
N VAL A 298 -2.67 -6.76 2.97
CA VAL A 298 -3.70 -5.98 3.68
C VAL A 298 -4.45 -6.86 4.68
N THR A 299 -4.62 -6.36 5.91
CA THR A 299 -5.41 -7.04 6.95
C THR A 299 -6.85 -6.58 7.01
N ASP A 300 -7.11 -5.30 6.72
CA ASP A 300 -8.44 -4.72 6.62
C ASP A 300 -8.84 -4.56 5.14
N GLN A 301 -9.63 -5.51 4.63
CA GLN A 301 -10.04 -5.52 3.23
C GLN A 301 -10.92 -4.30 2.86
N ASP A 302 -11.53 -3.63 3.83
CA ASP A 302 -12.38 -2.46 3.59
C ASP A 302 -11.60 -1.14 3.54
N ALA A 303 -10.36 -1.14 4.03
CA ALA A 303 -9.55 0.07 4.13
C ALA A 303 -9.27 0.73 2.76
N THR A 304 -9.11 2.06 2.78
CA THR A 304 -8.67 2.83 1.60
C THR A 304 -7.19 2.56 1.31
N PRO A 305 -6.70 2.83 0.09
CA PRO A 305 -5.26 2.76 -0.22
C PRO A 305 -4.36 3.52 0.75
N GLU A 306 -4.87 4.59 1.35
CA GLU A 306 -4.16 5.45 2.29
C GLU A 306 -4.21 4.93 3.73
N GLU A 307 -5.25 4.18 4.11
CA GLU A 307 -5.54 3.77 5.48
C GLU A 307 -5.32 2.28 5.74
N GLY A 308 -5.02 1.49 4.69
CA GLY A 308 -4.84 0.04 4.76
C GLY A 308 -3.75 -0.40 5.73
N ALA A 309 -4.14 -0.97 6.86
CA ALA A 309 -3.23 -1.68 7.75
C ALA A 309 -2.64 -2.88 6.99
N THR A 310 -1.30 -2.98 7.00
CA THR A 310 -0.58 -4.09 6.37
C THR A 310 0.18 -4.90 7.41
N GLU A 311 0.21 -6.21 7.19
CA GLU A 311 1.02 -7.14 7.96
C GLU A 311 1.84 -8.01 7.02
N TRP A 312 2.87 -8.61 7.58
CA TRP A 312 3.69 -9.54 6.85
C TRP A 312 3.09 -10.93 6.86
N PHE A 313 2.94 -11.49 5.67
CA PHE A 313 2.52 -12.86 5.46
C PHE A 313 3.60 -13.63 4.72
N TRP A 314 3.67 -14.94 4.99
CA TRP A 314 4.48 -15.85 4.20
C TRP A 314 3.62 -16.58 3.17
N GLU A 315 4.08 -16.63 1.92
CA GLU A 315 3.50 -17.47 0.89
C GLU A 315 4.62 -18.26 0.22
N ASP A 316 4.36 -19.54 -0.03
CA ASP A 316 5.28 -20.43 -0.75
C ASP A 316 5.34 -20.08 -2.24
N ALA A 317 6.28 -20.70 -2.96
CA ALA A 317 6.43 -20.46 -4.39
C ALA A 317 5.33 -21.16 -5.18
N PHE A 318 4.72 -20.46 -6.14
CA PHE A 318 3.71 -21.01 -7.05
C PHE A 318 3.80 -20.34 -8.42
N LEU A 319 3.14 -20.94 -9.40
CA LEU A 319 2.94 -20.36 -10.73
C LEU A 319 1.49 -19.86 -10.82
N ILE A 320 1.30 -18.67 -11.34
CA ILE A 320 -0.01 -18.09 -11.63
C ILE A 320 -0.10 -17.75 -13.11
N GLU A 321 -1.30 -17.86 -13.69
CA GLU A 321 -1.51 -17.44 -15.07
C GLU A 321 -1.22 -15.95 -15.23
N ARG A 322 -0.48 -15.63 -16.30
CA ARG A 322 -0.07 -14.26 -16.63
C ARG A 322 -1.27 -13.36 -16.81
N THR A 323 -2.33 -13.87 -17.43
CA THR A 323 -3.59 -13.17 -17.67
C THR A 323 -4.76 -14.04 -17.20
N GLU A 324 -5.98 -13.50 -17.27
CA GLU A 324 -7.19 -14.25 -16.99
C GLU A 324 -7.38 -15.43 -17.96
N THR A 325 -8.14 -16.43 -17.53
CA THR A 325 -8.58 -17.50 -18.43
C THR A 325 -9.51 -16.90 -19.48
N ASN A 326 -9.20 -17.12 -20.77
CA ASN A 326 -10.01 -16.61 -21.88
C ASN A 326 -11.06 -17.63 -22.37
N TYR A 327 -12.00 -17.17 -23.21
CA TYR A 327 -13.04 -18.03 -23.78
C TYR A 327 -12.48 -19.16 -24.66
N ARG A 328 -11.30 -19.00 -25.28
CA ARG A 328 -10.65 -20.07 -26.06
C ARG A 328 -10.35 -21.28 -25.19
N ARG A 329 -9.80 -21.05 -24.01
CA ARG A 329 -9.43 -22.11 -23.06
C ARG A 329 -10.65 -22.70 -22.39
N TYR A 330 -11.52 -21.85 -21.84
CA TYR A 330 -12.77 -22.30 -21.22
C TYR A 330 -13.65 -23.07 -22.21
N GLY A 331 -13.61 -22.67 -23.48
CA GLY A 331 -14.28 -23.35 -24.56
C GLY A 331 -13.88 -24.81 -24.75
N ARG A 332 -12.60 -25.17 -24.53
CA ARG A 332 -12.13 -26.56 -24.64
C ARG A 332 -12.72 -27.45 -23.55
N PHE A 333 -12.84 -26.91 -22.34
CA PHE A 333 -13.53 -27.58 -21.23
C PHE A 333 -14.99 -27.86 -21.57
N LEU A 334 -15.70 -26.87 -22.13
CA LEU A 334 -17.07 -27.05 -22.59
C LEU A 334 -17.18 -27.97 -23.81
N ASP A 335 -16.06 -28.25 -24.49
CA ASP A 335 -16.03 -29.17 -25.63
C ASP A 335 -15.89 -30.64 -25.25
N ASP A 336 -15.57 -30.92 -24.00
CA ASP A 336 -15.49 -32.26 -23.42
C ASP A 336 -16.88 -32.88 -23.23
N ALA A 337 -17.07 -34.12 -23.68
CA ALA A 337 -18.37 -34.80 -23.67
C ALA A 337 -18.89 -35.04 -22.24
N ASP A 338 -18.02 -35.35 -21.29
CA ASP A 338 -18.41 -35.64 -19.90
C ASP A 338 -18.81 -34.35 -19.18
N GLN A 339 -18.09 -33.26 -19.45
CA GLN A 339 -18.40 -31.95 -18.89
C GLN A 339 -19.70 -31.36 -19.48
N ARG A 340 -19.95 -31.59 -20.77
CA ARG A 340 -21.22 -31.20 -21.41
C ARG A 340 -22.43 -31.83 -20.71
N VAL A 341 -22.34 -33.08 -20.29
CA VAL A 341 -23.42 -33.77 -19.57
C VAL A 341 -23.65 -33.14 -18.18
N LEU A 342 -22.57 -32.86 -17.44
CA LEU A 342 -22.68 -32.25 -16.10
C LEU A 342 -23.26 -30.84 -16.15
N VAL A 343 -22.80 -30.03 -17.10
CA VAL A 343 -23.33 -28.69 -17.35
C VAL A 343 -24.80 -28.76 -17.75
N TRP A 344 -25.18 -29.67 -18.66
CA TRP A 344 -26.57 -29.84 -19.09
C TRP A 344 -27.50 -30.32 -17.96
N GLN A 345 -27.04 -31.23 -17.10
CA GLN A 345 -27.79 -31.68 -15.92
C GLN A 345 -28.06 -30.54 -14.94
N SER A 346 -27.07 -29.68 -14.68
CA SER A 346 -27.26 -28.54 -13.76
C SER A 346 -28.27 -27.50 -14.27
N ILE A 347 -28.35 -27.30 -15.59
CA ILE A 347 -29.37 -26.43 -16.23
C ILE A 347 -30.78 -27.02 -16.02
N VAL A 348 -30.91 -28.36 -16.08
CA VAL A 348 -32.18 -29.06 -15.84
C VAL A 348 -32.60 -29.00 -14.36
N ASP A 349 -31.64 -28.97 -13.43
CA ASP A 349 -31.88 -28.96 -11.98
C ASP A 349 -32.13 -27.54 -11.41
N GLU A 350 -32.39 -26.54 -12.25
CA GLU A 350 -32.58 -25.13 -11.87
C GLU A 350 -31.42 -24.54 -11.04
N GLN A 351 -30.21 -25.10 -11.17
CA GLN A 351 -28.99 -24.54 -10.60
C GLN A 351 -28.37 -23.62 -11.66
N PRO A 352 -28.35 -22.28 -11.47
CA PRO A 352 -27.91 -21.37 -12.50
C PRO A 352 -26.41 -21.57 -12.80
N ARG A 353 -26.10 -22.20 -13.93
CA ARG A 353 -24.79 -22.13 -14.60
C ARG A 353 -24.97 -21.31 -15.86
N TYR A 354 -24.29 -20.17 -15.95
CA TYR A 354 -24.29 -19.37 -17.17
C TYR A 354 -23.19 -19.89 -18.07
N VAL A 355 -23.60 -20.50 -19.18
CA VAL A 355 -22.70 -21.08 -20.17
C VAL A 355 -22.84 -20.22 -21.41
N PRO A 356 -21.75 -19.62 -21.92
CA PRO A 356 -21.80 -18.64 -23.02
C PRO A 356 -22.01 -19.28 -24.41
N ARG A 357 -22.58 -20.51 -24.51
CA ARG A 357 -22.70 -21.27 -25.77
C ARG A 357 -24.10 -21.81 -26.06
N GLU A 358 -24.61 -21.55 -27.28
CA GLU A 358 -25.80 -22.20 -27.83
C GLU A 358 -25.39 -23.41 -28.68
N GLY A 359 -25.63 -24.63 -28.17
CA GLY A 359 -25.71 -25.93 -28.87
C GLY A 359 -24.55 -26.35 -29.82
N PRO A 360 -24.39 -27.64 -30.17
CA PRO A 360 -23.34 -28.06 -31.11
C PRO A 360 -23.70 -27.82 -32.60
N PRO A 361 -22.81 -27.29 -33.47
CA PRO A 361 -21.47 -26.76 -33.17
C PRO A 361 -21.57 -25.42 -32.44
N TRP A 362 -20.81 -25.32 -31.35
CA TRP A 362 -20.94 -24.28 -30.32
C TRP A 362 -20.71 -22.88 -30.86
N LYS A 363 -21.77 -22.09 -30.87
CA LYS A 363 -21.72 -20.65 -31.18
C LYS A 363 -21.80 -19.83 -29.89
N PRO A 364 -21.29 -18.59 -29.86
CA PRO A 364 -21.58 -17.65 -28.78
C PRO A 364 -23.11 -17.55 -28.58
N LEU A 365 -23.59 -17.42 -27.33
CA LEU A 365 -25.03 -17.22 -27.06
C LEU A 365 -25.55 -16.01 -27.87
N ASP A 366 -26.61 -16.20 -28.66
CA ASP A 366 -27.37 -15.09 -29.25
C ASP A 366 -28.27 -14.43 -28.17
N THR A 367 -28.35 -15.02 -26.97
CA THR A 367 -29.25 -14.65 -25.89
C THR A 367 -28.58 -14.43 -24.52
N ILE A 368 -27.83 -13.34 -24.33
CA ILE A 368 -27.87 -12.65 -23.02
C ILE A 368 -29.27 -12.01 -22.91
N ALA A 369 -30.31 -12.83 -22.79
CA ALA A 369 -31.69 -12.39 -22.99
C ALA A 369 -32.61 -13.04 -21.96
N SER A 370 -32.37 -12.77 -20.68
CA SER A 370 -33.43 -12.78 -19.67
C SER A 370 -32.94 -12.28 -18.31
N SER A 371 -32.53 -11.03 -18.21
CA SER A 371 -32.67 -10.25 -16.96
C SER A 371 -32.41 -8.78 -17.27
N GLU A 372 -33.19 -7.93 -16.63
CA GLU A 372 -33.42 -6.47 -16.77
C GLU A 372 -32.23 -5.50 -17.07
N ASP A 373 -31.00 -5.96 -17.30
CA ASP A 373 -29.81 -5.13 -17.59
C ASP A 373 -29.51 -5.04 -19.11
N GLN A 374 -30.36 -4.35 -19.86
CA GLN A 374 -30.25 -4.20 -21.34
C GLN A 374 -28.99 -3.47 -21.85
N ASP A 375 -28.18 -2.86 -20.98
CA ASP A 375 -27.08 -1.97 -21.39
C ASP A 375 -25.73 -2.70 -21.60
N LEU A 376 -25.55 -3.89 -21.03
CA LEU A 376 -24.36 -4.75 -21.19
C LEU A 376 -24.44 -5.67 -22.42
N ASP A 377 -25.66 -6.01 -22.85
CA ASP A 377 -25.98 -6.93 -23.96
C ASP A 377 -25.38 -6.52 -25.30
N GLY A 378 -25.10 -5.23 -25.49
CA GLY A 378 -24.55 -4.70 -26.74
C GLY A 378 -23.07 -5.00 -26.94
N ALA A 379 -22.31 -5.22 -25.87
CA ALA A 379 -20.85 -5.33 -25.92
C ALA A 379 -20.35 -6.65 -26.51
N LEU A 380 -21.01 -7.75 -26.15
CA LEU A 380 -20.65 -9.11 -26.60
C LEU A 380 -21.20 -9.42 -28.00
N LYS A 381 -22.16 -8.64 -28.51
CA LYS A 381 -22.90 -8.89 -29.76
C LYS A 381 -22.11 -8.63 -31.06
N PHE A 382 -20.91 -8.03 -31.03
CA PHE A 382 -20.25 -7.54 -32.26
C PHE A 382 -18.76 -7.85 -32.40
N ALA A 383 -18.13 -8.57 -31.48
CA ALA A 383 -16.74 -9.01 -31.68
C ALA A 383 -16.70 -10.10 -32.76
N PRO A 384 -15.79 -10.03 -33.77
CA PRO A 384 -15.51 -11.17 -34.63
C PRO A 384 -15.18 -12.39 -33.76
N PHE A 385 -15.70 -13.57 -34.12
CA PHE A 385 -15.60 -14.79 -33.29
C PHE A 385 -14.18 -15.08 -32.79
N GLU A 386 -13.15 -14.85 -33.61
CA GLU A 386 -11.75 -15.03 -33.19
C GLU A 386 -11.33 -14.07 -32.08
N LYS A 387 -11.76 -12.80 -32.12
CA LYS A 387 -11.51 -11.84 -31.04
C LYS A 387 -12.24 -12.25 -29.76
N PHE A 388 -13.49 -12.72 -29.89
CA PHE A 388 -14.28 -13.19 -28.74
C PHE A 388 -13.56 -14.28 -27.94
N LEU A 389 -12.86 -15.20 -28.63
CA LEU A 389 -12.11 -16.27 -27.99
C LEU A 389 -10.94 -15.77 -27.12
N GLU A 390 -10.42 -14.57 -27.37
CA GLU A 390 -9.33 -13.96 -26.61
C GLU A 390 -9.80 -13.04 -25.48
N LEU A 391 -11.10 -12.77 -25.37
CA LEU A 391 -11.67 -12.04 -24.23
C LEU A 391 -11.57 -12.92 -22.96
N PRO A 392 -11.45 -12.31 -21.77
CA PRO A 392 -11.55 -13.04 -20.51
C PRO A 392 -12.90 -13.76 -20.41
N VAL A 393 -12.90 -14.97 -19.86
CA VAL A 393 -14.15 -15.69 -19.60
C VAL A 393 -14.92 -14.96 -18.51
N THR A 394 -16.18 -14.64 -18.78
CA THR A 394 -17.08 -14.04 -17.79
C THR A 394 -18.43 -14.73 -17.72
N GLY A 395 -19.24 -14.35 -16.71
CA GLY A 395 -20.52 -14.98 -16.45
C GLY A 395 -20.37 -16.38 -15.87
N VAL A 396 -19.26 -16.65 -15.18
CA VAL A 396 -18.97 -17.95 -14.58
C VAL A 396 -19.02 -17.86 -13.06
N SER A 397 -19.62 -18.86 -12.43
CA SER A 397 -19.63 -18.96 -10.97
C SER A 397 -18.28 -19.45 -10.44
N GLN A 398 -18.05 -19.30 -9.13
CA GLN A 398 -16.86 -19.86 -8.51
C GLN A 398 -16.83 -21.39 -8.68
N ARG A 399 -18.00 -22.04 -8.60
CA ARG A 399 -18.14 -23.49 -8.82
C ARG A 399 -17.68 -23.90 -10.22
N ASP A 400 -18.08 -23.14 -11.24
CA ASP A 400 -17.67 -23.41 -12.63
C ASP A 400 -16.15 -23.28 -12.81
N ALA A 401 -15.56 -22.26 -12.17
CA ALA A 401 -14.14 -22.02 -12.19
C ALA A 401 -13.35 -23.15 -11.48
N VAL A 402 -13.89 -23.70 -10.39
CA VAL A 402 -13.34 -24.89 -9.70
C VAL A 402 -13.45 -26.14 -10.57
N ASP A 403 -14.60 -26.38 -11.21
CA ASP A 403 -14.79 -27.52 -12.11
C ASP A 403 -13.81 -27.45 -13.30
N PHE A 404 -13.61 -26.25 -13.87
CA PHE A 404 -12.59 -26.01 -14.90
C PHE A 404 -11.17 -26.31 -14.41
N ALA A 405 -10.81 -25.87 -13.21
CA ALA A 405 -9.49 -26.15 -12.62
C ALA A 405 -9.28 -27.65 -12.37
N ALA A 406 -10.33 -28.38 -11.99
CA ALA A 406 -10.31 -29.84 -11.86
C ALA A 406 -10.14 -30.52 -13.22
N TRP A 407 -10.84 -30.06 -14.25
CA TRP A 407 -10.68 -30.59 -15.61
C TRP A 407 -9.28 -30.33 -16.20
N GLU A 408 -8.74 -29.12 -16.06
CA GLU A 408 -7.35 -28.78 -16.44
C GLU A 408 -6.35 -29.63 -15.66
N SER A 409 -6.69 -29.98 -14.41
CA SER A 409 -5.91 -30.92 -13.62
C SER A 409 -5.93 -32.33 -14.23
N GLU A 410 -7.08 -32.86 -14.61
CA GLU A 410 -7.15 -34.21 -15.19
C GLU A 410 -6.39 -34.32 -16.52
N HIS A 411 -6.34 -33.22 -17.27
CA HIS A 411 -5.71 -33.15 -18.59
C HIS A 411 -4.25 -32.64 -18.57
N SER A 412 -3.64 -32.53 -17.38
CA SER A 412 -2.28 -32.02 -17.20
C SER A 412 -1.50 -32.79 -16.13
N GLU A 413 -0.17 -32.80 -16.26
CA GLU A 413 0.74 -33.31 -15.23
C GLU A 413 0.76 -32.47 -13.94
N TYR A 414 0.08 -31.31 -13.93
CA TYR A 414 0.09 -30.35 -12.82
C TYR A 414 -1.27 -30.18 -12.17
N LEU A 415 -1.28 -29.92 -10.86
CA LEU A 415 -2.49 -29.59 -10.10
C LEU A 415 -2.81 -28.11 -10.29
N HIS A 416 -3.95 -27.84 -10.93
CA HIS A 416 -4.49 -26.52 -11.15
C HIS A 416 -5.60 -26.23 -10.14
N GLN A 417 -5.61 -25.01 -9.62
CA GLN A 417 -6.58 -24.53 -8.64
C GLN A 417 -6.85 -23.04 -8.88
N LEU A 418 -7.90 -22.51 -8.27
CA LEU A 418 -8.04 -21.06 -8.11
C LEU A 418 -7.00 -20.55 -7.09
N PRO A 419 -6.47 -19.32 -7.25
CA PRO A 419 -5.60 -18.71 -6.26
C PRO A 419 -6.33 -18.57 -4.92
N SER A 420 -5.59 -18.64 -3.81
CA SER A 420 -6.08 -18.00 -2.59
C SER A 420 -6.03 -16.48 -2.71
N ALA A 421 -6.79 -15.79 -1.89
CA ALA A 421 -6.78 -14.34 -1.72
C ALA A 421 -5.35 -13.80 -1.57
N ARG A 422 -4.54 -14.45 -0.73
CA ARG A 422 -3.14 -14.06 -0.48
C ARG A 422 -2.21 -14.34 -1.65
N GLN A 423 -2.38 -15.48 -2.33
CA GLN A 423 -1.63 -15.79 -3.54
C GLN A 423 -1.91 -14.75 -4.62
N TRP A 424 -3.18 -14.41 -4.83
CA TRP A 424 -3.60 -13.39 -5.79
C TRP A 424 -3.02 -12.01 -5.43
N GLU A 425 -3.17 -11.58 -4.18
CA GLU A 425 -2.68 -10.28 -3.71
C GLU A 425 -1.17 -10.15 -3.87
N LYS A 426 -0.40 -11.15 -3.43
CA LYS A 426 1.07 -11.16 -3.59
C LYS A 426 1.46 -11.11 -5.05
N ALA A 427 0.79 -11.90 -5.90
CA ALA A 427 1.05 -11.91 -7.34
C ALA A 427 0.81 -10.54 -7.98
N ALA A 428 -0.16 -9.78 -7.47
CA ALA A 428 -0.55 -8.49 -8.02
C ALA A 428 0.30 -7.31 -7.55
N ARG A 429 0.70 -7.28 -6.27
CA ARG A 429 1.40 -6.12 -5.70
C ARG A 429 2.88 -6.33 -5.40
N GLY A 430 3.38 -7.56 -5.43
CA GLY A 430 4.75 -7.81 -5.01
C GLY A 430 4.87 -7.90 -3.49
N VAL A 431 5.90 -7.26 -2.93
CA VAL A 431 6.25 -7.35 -1.50
C VAL A 431 6.23 -6.02 -0.76
N ASP A 432 6.07 -4.91 -1.49
CA ASP A 432 6.27 -3.55 -0.97
C ASP A 432 4.98 -2.82 -0.60
N GLY A 433 3.85 -3.53 -0.60
CA GLY A 433 2.59 -2.98 -0.16
C GLY A 433 2.01 -1.92 -1.11
N ARG A 434 2.40 -1.87 -2.39
CA ARG A 434 1.73 -0.97 -3.37
C ARG A 434 0.23 -1.31 -3.52
N PRO A 435 -0.66 -0.31 -3.67
CA PRO A 435 -2.09 -0.53 -3.81
C PRO A 435 -2.54 -0.90 -5.22
N PHE A 436 -1.73 -0.58 -6.24
CA PHE A 436 -1.97 -0.93 -7.65
C PHE A 436 -0.75 -1.66 -8.21
N PRO A 437 -0.89 -2.50 -9.26
CA PRO A 437 0.24 -3.25 -9.83
C PRO A 437 1.40 -2.34 -10.25
N TRP A 438 1.04 -1.19 -10.82
CA TRP A 438 1.98 -0.17 -11.28
C TRP A 438 2.52 0.76 -10.19
N GLY A 439 2.01 0.72 -8.95
CA GLY A 439 2.56 1.52 -7.85
C GLY A 439 1.53 2.20 -6.95
N GLN A 440 1.89 3.38 -6.47
CA GLN A 440 1.17 4.10 -5.39
C GLN A 440 0.04 5.01 -5.88
N ILE A 441 0.16 5.53 -7.11
CA ILE A 441 -0.74 6.56 -7.62
C ILE A 441 -1.79 5.91 -8.51
N PHE A 442 -3.06 6.10 -8.16
CA PHE A 442 -4.16 5.64 -9.00
C PHE A 442 -4.16 6.36 -10.35
N ARG A 443 -4.27 5.58 -11.42
CA ARG A 443 -4.37 6.06 -12.79
C ARG A 443 -5.37 5.20 -13.53
N ARG A 444 -6.58 5.72 -13.76
CA ARG A 444 -7.64 5.00 -14.47
C ARG A 444 -7.21 4.45 -15.83
N SER A 445 -6.42 5.22 -16.57
CA SER A 445 -5.95 4.85 -17.91
C SER A 445 -4.99 3.64 -17.94
N PHE A 446 -4.60 3.09 -16.78
CA PHE A 446 -3.69 1.96 -16.69
C PHE A 446 -4.38 0.62 -16.47
N ALA A 447 -5.71 0.59 -16.37
CA ALA A 447 -6.48 -0.64 -16.21
C ALA A 447 -7.68 -0.66 -17.16
N HIS A 448 -8.15 -1.84 -17.52
CA HIS A 448 -9.39 -1.98 -18.29
C HIS A 448 -10.60 -1.57 -17.43
N GLY A 449 -11.45 -0.70 -17.97
CA GLY A 449 -12.68 -0.23 -17.31
C GLY A 449 -13.29 0.98 -18.03
N PRO A 450 -14.50 1.43 -17.65
CA PRO A 450 -15.16 2.60 -18.24
C PRO A 450 -14.25 3.83 -18.28
N ALA A 451 -14.25 4.55 -19.40
CA ALA A 451 -13.40 5.74 -19.55
C ALA A 451 -13.88 6.89 -18.65
N ASP A 452 -15.19 6.99 -18.44
CA ASP A 452 -15.85 7.95 -17.55
C ASP A 452 -17.16 7.35 -16.97
N SER A 453 -17.83 8.09 -16.09
CA SER A 453 -19.05 7.64 -15.41
C SER A 453 -20.26 7.47 -16.33
N SER A 454 -20.18 7.97 -17.57
CA SER A 454 -21.23 7.85 -18.60
C SER A 454 -20.91 6.77 -19.65
N SER A 455 -19.72 6.17 -19.57
CA SER A 455 -19.26 5.16 -20.50
C SER A 455 -20.09 3.89 -20.34
N LYS A 456 -20.51 3.31 -21.46
CA LYS A 456 -21.16 2.01 -21.45
C LYS A 456 -20.18 0.97 -20.92
N VAL A 457 -20.65 0.12 -20.01
CA VAL A 457 -19.88 -1.03 -19.55
C VAL A 457 -19.77 -2.00 -20.72
N THR A 458 -18.54 -2.25 -21.20
CA THR A 458 -18.30 -3.14 -22.33
C THR A 458 -17.08 -4.01 -22.07
N LEU A 459 -17.19 -5.31 -22.37
CA LEU A 459 -16.10 -6.27 -22.31
C LEU A 459 -15.56 -6.48 -23.73
N ASP A 460 -14.63 -5.63 -24.17
CA ASP A 460 -14.17 -5.58 -25.56
C ASP A 460 -12.63 -5.65 -25.71
N TYR A 461 -11.93 -6.14 -24.68
CA TYR A 461 -10.48 -6.25 -24.65
C TYR A 461 -10.02 -7.71 -24.66
N GLU A 462 -8.94 -7.97 -25.40
CA GLU A 462 -8.24 -9.25 -25.34
C GLU A 462 -7.36 -9.26 -24.09
N VAL A 463 -7.27 -10.41 -23.43
CA VAL A 463 -6.43 -10.56 -22.23
C VAL A 463 -4.97 -10.17 -22.54
N GLY A 464 -4.31 -9.50 -21.59
CA GLY A 464 -2.90 -9.10 -21.67
C GLY A 464 -2.61 -7.84 -22.50
N THR A 465 -3.64 -7.13 -22.96
CA THR A 465 -3.49 -5.95 -23.83
C THR A 465 -3.30 -4.62 -23.09
N MET A 466 -3.39 -4.59 -21.76
CA MET A 466 -3.03 -3.42 -20.93
C MET A 466 -1.63 -3.57 -20.32
N PRO A 467 -0.55 -3.15 -21.01
CA PRO A 467 0.82 -3.31 -20.49
C PRO A 467 1.12 -2.46 -19.25
N SER A 468 0.27 -1.48 -18.94
CA SER A 468 0.39 -0.66 -17.73
C SER A 468 -0.14 -1.37 -16.49
N ASP A 469 -1.03 -2.36 -16.66
CA ASP A 469 -1.53 -3.22 -15.59
C ASP A 469 -0.62 -4.45 -15.50
N GLU A 470 0.63 -4.26 -15.08
CA GLU A 470 1.61 -5.34 -14.93
C GLU A 470 2.22 -5.30 -13.52
N SER A 471 2.21 -6.45 -12.85
CA SER A 471 2.77 -6.61 -11.50
C SER A 471 4.30 -6.72 -11.52
N PRO A 472 4.98 -6.59 -10.37
CA PRO A 472 6.43 -6.84 -10.27
C PRO A 472 6.87 -8.24 -10.75
N TYR A 473 5.96 -9.20 -10.79
CA TYR A 473 6.20 -10.56 -11.28
C TYR A 473 5.85 -10.75 -12.76
N GLY A 474 5.30 -9.73 -13.43
CA GLY A 474 4.87 -9.77 -14.82
C GLY A 474 3.44 -10.29 -15.03
N VAL A 475 2.63 -10.40 -13.97
CA VAL A 475 1.21 -10.77 -14.06
C VAL A 475 0.42 -9.55 -14.52
N ARG A 476 -0.56 -9.75 -15.41
CA ARG A 476 -1.33 -8.69 -16.07
C ARG A 476 -2.81 -8.74 -15.76
N ASP A 477 -3.46 -7.60 -16.00
CA ASP A 477 -4.92 -7.39 -15.91
C ASP A 477 -5.47 -7.73 -14.53
N LEU A 478 -4.88 -7.13 -13.49
CA LEU A 478 -5.23 -7.42 -12.10
C LEU A 478 -6.06 -6.29 -11.47
N ALA A 479 -5.79 -5.05 -11.86
CA ALA A 479 -6.45 -3.88 -11.27
C ALA A 479 -7.83 -3.61 -11.90
N GLY A 480 -8.05 -4.01 -13.15
CA GLY A 480 -9.32 -3.82 -13.84
C GLY A 480 -9.68 -4.98 -14.75
N GLY A 481 -10.64 -4.77 -15.64
CA GLY A 481 -11.09 -5.79 -16.57
C GLY A 481 -12.18 -6.65 -15.96
N VAL A 482 -11.82 -7.80 -15.38
CA VAL A 482 -12.78 -8.68 -14.70
C VAL A 482 -12.35 -8.94 -13.26
N ARG A 483 -13.33 -9.08 -12.36
CA ARG A 483 -13.04 -9.55 -11.01
C ARG A 483 -12.80 -11.03 -11.03
N GLU A 484 -11.93 -11.50 -10.16
CA GLU A 484 -11.47 -12.88 -10.20
C GLU A 484 -11.80 -13.66 -8.94
N TRP A 485 -12.39 -14.84 -9.15
CA TRP A 485 -12.68 -15.77 -8.07
C TRP A 485 -11.42 -16.31 -7.41
N CYS A 486 -11.37 -16.20 -6.09
CA CYS A 486 -10.43 -16.91 -5.23
C CYS A 486 -11.09 -18.18 -4.65
N ARG A 487 -10.26 -19.13 -4.19
CA ARG A 487 -10.76 -20.38 -3.57
C ARG A 487 -11.24 -20.20 -2.12
N ASP A 488 -10.75 -19.18 -1.43
CA ASP A 488 -11.01 -18.90 -0.02
C ASP A 488 -11.81 -17.60 0.15
N GLY A 489 -12.28 -17.36 1.36
CA GLY A 489 -13.27 -16.34 1.70
C GLY A 489 -13.27 -16.07 3.21
N PRO A 490 -13.97 -15.02 3.69
CA PRO A 490 -14.22 -14.89 5.10
C PRO A 490 -15.20 -15.98 5.57
N ALA A 491 -14.99 -16.48 6.78
CA ALA A 491 -15.94 -17.39 7.42
C ALA A 491 -17.20 -16.60 7.83
N LEU A 492 -18.35 -16.98 7.26
CA LEU A 492 -19.65 -16.40 7.56
C LEU A 492 -20.47 -17.42 8.34
N GLN A 493 -20.44 -17.32 9.67
CA GLN A 493 -21.02 -18.32 10.59
C GLN A 493 -20.39 -19.72 10.42
N GLU A 494 -20.65 -20.65 11.34
CA GLU A 494 -19.79 -21.85 11.57
C GLU A 494 -19.62 -22.82 10.38
N GLU A 495 -20.34 -22.67 9.25
CA GLU A 495 -20.29 -23.63 8.13
C GLU A 495 -20.26 -23.04 6.71
N PHE A 496 -20.34 -21.71 6.52
CA PHE A 496 -20.38 -21.12 5.18
C PHE A 496 -19.20 -20.17 4.90
N VAL A 497 -18.53 -20.39 3.77
CA VAL A 497 -17.45 -19.52 3.28
C VAL A 497 -17.91 -18.92 1.96
N ASN A 498 -18.01 -17.59 1.91
CA ASN A 498 -18.24 -16.88 0.66
C ASN A 498 -16.90 -16.57 0.00
N PRO A 499 -16.58 -17.12 -1.17
CA PRO A 499 -15.31 -16.84 -1.81
C PRO A 499 -15.08 -15.37 -2.09
N TRP A 500 -13.82 -14.97 -1.99
CA TRP A 500 -13.36 -13.65 -2.38
C TRP A 500 -13.38 -13.48 -3.91
N LEU A 501 -13.68 -12.25 -4.33
CA LEU A 501 -13.48 -11.69 -5.64
C LEU A 501 -12.41 -10.60 -5.52
N ALA A 502 -11.34 -10.77 -6.28
CA ALA A 502 -10.19 -9.89 -6.29
C ALA A 502 -10.17 -8.99 -7.55
N GLY A 503 -9.38 -7.92 -7.48
CA GLY A 503 -9.22 -6.95 -8.56
C GLY A 503 -10.40 -6.00 -8.73
N GLY A 504 -10.38 -5.23 -9.82
CA GLY A 504 -11.47 -4.39 -10.28
C GLY A 504 -12.09 -4.95 -11.56
N ASP A 505 -13.21 -4.37 -12.00
CA ASP A 505 -13.82 -4.78 -13.27
C ASP A 505 -14.39 -3.62 -14.08
N ILE A 506 -14.89 -3.94 -15.27
CA ILE A 506 -15.58 -2.99 -16.15
C ILE A 506 -16.83 -2.34 -15.53
N SER A 507 -17.41 -2.87 -14.46
CA SER A 507 -18.53 -2.21 -13.75
C SER A 507 -18.06 -1.20 -12.70
N SER A 508 -16.76 -1.15 -12.44
CA SER A 508 -16.15 -0.38 -11.36
C SER A 508 -16.08 1.12 -11.67
N SER A 509 -16.33 1.95 -10.65
CA SER A 509 -16.39 3.41 -10.80
C SER A 509 -15.04 3.97 -11.24
N CYS A 510 -15.03 4.72 -12.35
CA CYS A 510 -13.83 5.40 -12.84
C CYS A 510 -13.34 6.53 -11.93
N LEU A 511 -14.17 6.95 -10.97
CA LEU A 511 -13.86 8.03 -10.03
C LEU A 511 -13.34 7.51 -8.69
N ASN A 512 -13.45 6.20 -8.43
CA ASN A 512 -13.12 5.64 -7.13
C ASN A 512 -11.88 4.72 -7.21
N PRO A 513 -10.71 5.17 -6.75
CA PRO A 513 -9.49 4.36 -6.72
C PRO A 513 -9.65 3.02 -6.01
N ILE A 514 -10.55 2.99 -5.01
CA ILE A 514 -10.79 1.82 -4.18
C ILE A 514 -11.29 0.60 -4.97
N ASP A 515 -11.92 0.83 -6.13
CA ASP A 515 -12.45 -0.26 -6.94
C ASP A 515 -11.37 -0.96 -7.77
N PHE A 516 -10.15 -0.40 -7.83
CA PHE A 516 -9.00 -0.85 -8.64
C PHE A 516 -7.84 -1.40 -7.81
N VAL A 517 -8.02 -1.45 -6.50
CA VAL A 517 -6.98 -1.92 -5.60
C VAL A 517 -6.74 -3.41 -5.76
N VAL A 518 -5.50 -3.83 -5.54
CA VAL A 518 -5.10 -5.22 -5.74
C VAL A 518 -4.98 -6.02 -4.46
N TRP A 519 -6.04 -5.97 -3.65
CA TRP A 519 -6.35 -6.95 -2.62
C TRP A 519 -7.83 -7.32 -2.70
N PRO A 520 -8.23 -8.53 -2.26
CA PRO A 520 -9.63 -8.93 -2.32
C PRO A 520 -10.48 -8.11 -1.36
N ARG A 521 -11.67 -7.70 -1.83
CA ARG A 521 -12.59 -6.83 -1.07
C ARG A 521 -14.03 -7.32 -1.06
N ILE A 522 -14.43 -8.01 -2.12
CA ILE A 522 -15.81 -8.41 -2.34
C ILE A 522 -15.87 -9.91 -2.12
N HIS A 523 -16.88 -10.39 -1.42
CA HIS A 523 -17.18 -11.82 -1.36
C HIS A 523 -18.62 -12.08 -1.78
N ARG A 524 -18.86 -13.22 -2.41
CA ARG A 524 -20.17 -13.60 -2.96
C ARG A 524 -20.40 -15.09 -2.75
N ALA A 525 -21.64 -15.56 -2.91
CA ALA A 525 -21.90 -16.99 -2.82
C ALA A 525 -21.20 -17.71 -3.97
N PHE A 526 -20.77 -18.96 -3.76
CA PHE A 526 -20.05 -19.73 -4.79
C PHE A 526 -20.88 -19.99 -6.07
N SER A 527 -22.20 -19.86 -5.97
CA SER A 527 -23.16 -19.98 -7.08
C SER A 527 -23.49 -18.66 -7.75
N ASP A 528 -23.11 -17.52 -7.16
CA ASP A 528 -23.32 -16.22 -7.78
C ASP A 528 -22.43 -16.12 -9.02
N LEU A 529 -22.87 -15.32 -9.98
CA LEU A 529 -22.15 -15.03 -11.21
C LEU A 529 -22.55 -13.65 -11.70
N TYR A 530 -21.67 -13.03 -12.47
CA TYR A 530 -21.91 -11.73 -13.07
C TYR A 530 -21.11 -11.59 -14.36
N LEU A 531 -21.58 -10.72 -15.26
CA LEU A 531 -21.00 -10.57 -16.61
C LEU A 531 -19.57 -10.00 -16.63
N SER A 532 -19.08 -9.51 -15.49
CA SER A 532 -17.71 -9.01 -15.32
C SER A 532 -16.90 -9.83 -14.30
N TRP A 533 -17.36 -11.03 -13.94
CA TRP A 533 -16.63 -11.94 -13.05
C TRP A 533 -16.08 -13.13 -13.82
N GLY A 534 -14.80 -13.37 -13.66
CA GLY A 534 -14.02 -14.44 -14.27
C GLY A 534 -13.04 -15.05 -13.27
N PHE A 535 -11.94 -15.59 -13.77
CA PHE A 535 -10.90 -16.19 -12.93
C PHE A 535 -9.60 -16.41 -13.69
N ARG A 536 -8.54 -16.70 -12.93
CA ARG A 536 -7.28 -17.24 -13.44
C ARG A 536 -6.83 -18.42 -12.58
N LEU A 537 -5.94 -19.25 -13.09
CA LEU A 537 -5.47 -20.43 -12.37
C LEU A 537 -4.10 -20.22 -11.71
N VAL A 538 -3.86 -20.96 -10.64
CA VAL A 538 -2.55 -21.24 -10.07
C VAL A 538 -2.20 -22.71 -10.19
N ARG A 539 -0.91 -23.01 -10.17
CA ARG A 539 -0.38 -24.36 -10.01
C ARG A 539 0.91 -24.36 -9.21
N GLU A 540 1.24 -25.50 -8.63
CA GLU A 540 2.58 -25.72 -8.13
C GLU A 540 3.59 -25.84 -9.28
N ALA A 541 4.85 -25.49 -9.01
CA ALA A 541 5.95 -25.74 -9.94
C ALA A 541 6.25 -27.24 -10.09
N THR A 542 5.85 -28.06 -9.11
CA THR A 542 6.05 -29.51 -9.08
C THR A 542 4.94 -30.25 -9.81
N ARG A 543 5.31 -31.30 -10.56
CA ARG A 543 4.36 -32.24 -11.17
C ARG A 543 3.59 -32.97 -10.06
N LYS A 544 2.35 -33.35 -10.37
CA LYS A 544 1.57 -34.27 -9.53
C LYS A 544 2.38 -35.53 -9.26
N GLN A 545 2.36 -36.01 -8.03
CA GLN A 545 2.83 -37.36 -7.75
C GLN A 545 1.94 -38.34 -8.53
N ALA A 546 2.54 -39.28 -9.27
CA ALA A 546 1.79 -40.34 -9.92
C ALA A 546 0.99 -41.08 -8.84
N ARG A 547 -0.33 -41.09 -8.99
CA ARG A 547 -1.26 -41.73 -8.08
C ARG A 547 -1.14 -43.25 -8.13
#